data_AF-A0AAV8WNY1-F1
#
_entry.id   AF-A0AAV8WNY1-F1
#
_cell.length_a   1.000
_cell.length_b   1.000
_cell.length_c   1.000
_cell.angle_alpha   90.00
_cell.angle_beta   90.00
_cell.angle_gamma   90.00
#
_symmetry.space_group_name_H-M   'P 1'
#
loop_
_entity.id
_entity.type
_entity.pdbx_description
1 polymer ?
#
loop_
_entity_poly.entity_id
_entity_poly.type
_entity_poly.pdbx_seq_one_letter_code
_entity_poly.pdbx_strand_id
1 'polypeptide(L)'
;MFFFIGLYSRVVKLKLENPTLKILLSVGGVDAKLFSEMAGNSEKRTNFVQSTRIFIETFSFDGLDIDWEKPDANDAVRYVCNFTKYVDIFNVMCYNYYGAWSAYTGQNAALFEASIESSYEKHNLNVAASVQNWIDAGAPKEKLVIGIPFYGRSFTLLDADDHGLHAPISGAGIRVTPTYSQICADYNNWTTVWDNEQKSPYKYSGDQWLGYDDERSVRLKVTVN
;
A
#
# COMPACT_ATOMS: atom_id res chain seq x y z
N MET A 1 0.35 40.09 -10.61
CA MET A 1 1.51 39.18 -10.69
C MET A 1 1.12 37.89 -10.00
N PHE A 2 0.77 36.83 -10.75
CA PHE A 2 0.41 35.54 -10.17
C PHE A 2 1.69 34.86 -9.68
N PHE A 3 1.91 34.85 -8.37
CA PHE A 3 2.96 33.99 -7.79
C PHE A 3 2.53 32.53 -8.03
N PHE A 4 3.31 31.79 -8.82
CA PHE A 4 3.19 30.34 -8.85
C PHE A 4 3.53 29.82 -7.45
N ILE A 5 2.49 29.44 -6.70
CA ILE A 5 2.66 28.77 -5.42
C ILE A 5 3.05 27.32 -5.74
N GLY A 6 4.26 26.93 -5.35
CA GLY A 6 4.75 25.54 -5.51
C GLY A 6 3.85 24.52 -4.81
N LEU A 7 3.91 23.26 -5.24
CA LEU A 7 3.01 22.20 -4.76
C LEU A 7 3.01 22.07 -3.22
N TYR A 8 4.17 22.09 -2.57
CA TYR A 8 4.27 22.00 -1.11
C TYR A 8 3.49 23.12 -0.41
N SER A 9 3.67 24.36 -0.85
CA SER A 9 2.94 25.49 -0.28
C SER A 9 1.43 25.41 -0.53
N ARG A 10 0.98 24.80 -1.63
CA ARG A 10 -0.46 24.58 -1.89
C ARG A 10 -1.04 23.56 -0.91
N VAL A 11 -0.34 22.45 -0.67
CA VAL A 11 -0.79 21.40 0.25
C VAL A 11 -0.75 21.88 1.70
N VAL A 12 0.34 22.53 2.11
CA VAL A 12 0.48 23.07 3.48
C VAL A 12 -0.57 24.14 3.80
N LYS A 13 -1.00 24.93 2.81
CA LYS A 13 -2.08 25.92 2.98
C LYS A 13 -3.45 25.30 3.30
N LEU A 14 -3.66 24.00 3.10
CA LEU A 14 -4.88 23.32 3.54
C LEU A 14 -5.06 23.38 5.07
N LYS A 15 -3.99 23.60 5.83
CA LYS A 15 -4.07 23.87 7.28
C LYS A 15 -4.83 25.16 7.62
N LEU A 16 -4.96 26.10 6.68
CA LEU A 16 -5.78 27.30 6.87
C LEU A 16 -7.28 26.97 6.88
N GLU A 17 -7.67 25.90 6.19
CA GLU A 17 -9.05 25.42 6.14
C GLU A 17 -9.33 24.42 7.28
N ASN A 18 -8.35 23.58 7.62
CA ASN A 18 -8.42 22.66 8.75
C ASN A 18 -7.19 22.81 9.65
N PRO A 19 -7.25 23.63 10.71
CA PRO A 19 -6.13 23.86 11.62
C PRO A 19 -5.60 22.62 12.37
N THR A 20 -6.36 21.52 12.40
CA THR A 20 -5.94 20.26 13.02
C THR A 20 -5.17 19.34 12.07
N LEU A 21 -5.19 19.63 10.77
CA LEU A 21 -4.52 18.82 9.74
C LEU A 21 -3.01 18.78 9.97
N LYS A 22 -2.45 17.57 9.92
CA LYS A 22 -1.01 17.32 9.92
C LYS A 22 -0.56 16.86 8.54
N ILE A 23 0.54 17.43 8.05
CA ILE A 23 1.08 17.18 6.73
C ILE A 23 2.55 16.79 6.91
N LEU A 24 2.86 15.56 6.54
CA LEU A 24 4.20 14.99 6.64
C LEU A 24 4.87 15.00 5.26
N LEU A 25 6.19 15.10 5.25
CA LEU A 25 7.01 14.87 4.07
C LEU A 25 7.38 13.39 4.01
N SER A 26 6.98 12.67 2.96
CA SER A 26 7.47 11.30 2.71
C SER A 26 8.77 11.33 1.91
N VAL A 27 9.76 10.55 2.33
CA VAL A 27 11.02 10.35 1.61
C VAL A 27 11.24 8.86 1.39
N GLY A 28 11.35 8.43 0.13
CA GLY A 28 11.50 7.02 -0.20
C GLY A 28 10.78 6.60 -1.48
N GLY A 29 10.04 5.50 -1.38
CA GLY A 29 9.39 4.75 -2.43
C GLY A 29 10.26 3.59 -2.95
N VAL A 30 9.66 2.77 -3.82
CA VAL A 30 10.28 1.60 -4.49
C VAL A 30 11.66 1.85 -5.12
N ASP A 31 11.98 3.09 -5.51
CA ASP A 31 13.22 3.45 -6.21
C ASP A 31 14.30 4.09 -5.31
N ALA A 32 14.15 4.01 -3.98
CA ALA A 32 14.99 4.72 -3.03
C ALA A 32 16.38 4.06 -2.80
N LYS A 33 17.16 3.91 -3.88
CA LYS A 33 18.44 3.18 -3.95
C LYS A 33 19.55 3.69 -3.03
N LEU A 34 19.46 4.96 -2.59
CA LEU A 34 20.47 5.61 -1.76
C LEU A 34 20.24 5.41 -0.24
N PHE A 35 19.11 4.83 0.17
CA PHE A 35 18.82 4.66 1.59
C PHE A 35 19.85 3.79 2.30
N SER A 36 20.27 2.66 1.70
CA SER A 36 21.28 1.78 2.30
C SER A 36 22.61 2.51 2.54
N GLU A 37 23.03 3.33 1.59
CA GLU A 37 24.28 4.11 1.68
C GLU A 37 24.18 5.22 2.73
N MET A 38 23.05 5.93 2.76
CA MET A 38 22.77 6.94 3.78
C MET A 38 22.71 6.32 5.17
N ALA A 39 21.95 5.24 5.34
CA ALA A 39 21.75 4.55 6.62
C ALA A 39 23.04 3.88 7.12
N GLY A 40 23.89 3.38 6.24
CA GLY A 40 25.15 2.70 6.58
C GLY A 40 26.28 3.63 7.06
N ASN A 41 26.17 4.95 6.89
CA ASN A 41 27.25 5.90 7.18
C ASN A 41 26.80 7.01 8.15
N SER A 42 27.53 7.21 9.25
CA SER A 42 27.15 8.17 10.30
C SER A 42 27.14 9.64 9.85
N GLU A 43 28.07 10.03 8.99
CA GLU A 43 28.13 11.38 8.43
C GLU A 43 26.94 11.62 7.49
N LYS A 44 26.63 10.65 6.63
CA LYS A 44 25.47 10.73 5.72
C LYS A 44 24.14 10.74 6.47
N ARG A 45 23.99 9.94 7.54
CA ARG A 45 22.82 10.03 8.43
C ARG A 45 22.69 11.41 9.06
N THR A 46 23.80 11.99 9.52
CA THR A 46 23.79 13.35 10.11
C THR A 46 23.37 14.39 9.08
N ASN A 47 23.92 14.33 7.86
CA ASN A 47 23.57 15.24 6.77
C ASN A 47 22.10 15.07 6.35
N PHE A 48 21.59 13.83 6.30
CA PHE A 48 20.20 13.55 6.00
C PHE A 48 19.26 14.14 7.06
N VAL A 49 19.54 13.93 8.35
CA VAL A 49 18.74 14.49 9.45
C VAL A 49 18.74 16.02 9.42
N GLN A 50 19.90 16.65 9.24
CA GLN A 50 20.02 18.10 9.22
C GLN A 50 19.29 18.72 8.02
N SER A 51 19.51 18.19 6.81
CA SER A 51 18.85 18.69 5.60
C SER A 51 17.35 18.48 5.62
N THR A 52 16.87 17.33 6.12
CA THR A 52 15.44 17.04 6.27
C THR A 52 14.77 18.00 7.24
N ARG A 53 15.42 18.28 8.39
CA ARG A 53 14.94 19.27 9.35
C ARG A 53 14.77 20.66 8.71
N ILE A 54 15.79 21.13 7.98
CA ILE A 54 15.73 22.42 7.29
C ILE A 54 14.56 22.45 6.31
N PHE A 55 14.34 21.35 5.57
CA PHE A 55 13.26 21.26 4.59
C PHE A 55 11.88 21.29 5.26
N ILE A 56 11.70 20.54 6.34
CA ILE A 56 10.46 20.53 7.15
C ILE A 56 10.16 21.93 7.68
N GLU A 57 11.15 22.62 8.25
CA GLU A 57 10.99 23.99 8.77
C GLU A 57 10.66 24.98 7.65
N THR A 58 11.39 24.91 6.53
CA THR A 58 11.23 25.83 5.39
C THR A 58 9.84 25.75 4.77
N PHE A 59 9.30 24.54 4.63
CA PHE A 59 7.99 24.33 3.99
C PHE A 59 6.85 24.14 5.00
N SER A 60 7.14 24.22 6.31
CA SER A 60 6.16 24.09 7.39
C SER A 60 5.40 22.75 7.39
N PHE A 61 6.11 21.66 7.11
CA PHE A 61 5.62 20.29 7.36
C PHE A 61 5.58 20.01 8.87
N ASP A 62 4.72 19.10 9.32
CA ASP A 62 4.60 18.72 10.74
C ASP A 62 5.44 17.49 11.10
N GLY A 63 6.00 16.80 10.11
CA GLY A 63 6.74 15.56 10.35
C GLY A 63 7.34 14.97 9.10
N LEU A 64 7.92 13.79 9.28
CA LEU A 64 8.63 13.01 8.29
C LEU A 64 8.03 11.60 8.25
N ASP A 65 7.82 11.09 7.05
CA ASP A 65 7.47 9.72 6.77
C ASP A 65 8.63 9.08 5.98
N ILE A 66 9.11 7.93 6.45
CA ILE A 66 10.24 7.21 5.84
C ILE A 66 9.69 5.99 5.12
N ASP A 67 9.76 6.02 3.80
CA ASP A 67 9.20 4.99 2.93
C ASP A 67 10.32 4.21 2.23
N TRP A 68 11.21 3.59 3.00
CA TRP A 68 12.29 2.78 2.43
C TRP A 68 11.76 1.38 2.09
N GLU A 69 11.61 1.10 0.79
CA GLU A 69 11.05 -0.16 0.25
C GLU A 69 12.11 -1.02 -0.46
N LYS A 70 12.77 -1.96 0.21
CA LYS A 70 12.71 -2.27 1.65
C LYS A 70 14.11 -2.47 2.22
N PRO A 71 14.33 -2.25 3.53
CA PRO A 71 15.53 -2.70 4.21
C PRO A 71 15.65 -4.24 4.14
N ASP A 72 16.83 -4.77 4.50
CA ASP A 72 17.08 -6.22 4.48
C ASP A 72 16.05 -6.99 5.33
N ALA A 73 15.53 -8.09 4.78
CA ALA A 73 14.47 -8.87 5.40
C ALA A 73 14.89 -9.51 6.74
N ASN A 74 16.18 -9.79 6.94
CA ASN A 74 16.68 -10.41 8.18
C ASN A 74 16.59 -9.49 9.40
N ASP A 75 16.43 -8.19 9.17
CA ASP A 75 16.36 -7.21 10.24
C ASP A 75 14.91 -6.86 10.63
N ALA A 76 13.90 -7.26 9.84
CA ALA A 76 12.52 -6.81 9.97
C ALA A 76 11.92 -7.04 11.38
N VAL A 77 12.08 -8.24 11.96
CA VAL A 77 11.54 -8.56 13.29
C VAL A 77 12.26 -7.78 14.40
N ARG A 78 13.57 -7.56 14.26
CA ARG A 78 14.35 -6.74 15.21
C ARG A 78 13.99 -5.27 15.11
N TYR A 79 13.60 -4.82 13.93
CA TYR A 79 13.20 -3.45 13.67
C TYR A 79 11.86 -3.10 14.28
N VAL A 80 10.84 -3.97 14.21
CA VAL A 80 9.51 -3.65 14.75
C VAL A 80 9.59 -3.28 16.22
N CYS A 81 10.06 -4.19 17.09
CA CYS A 81 10.19 -3.91 18.53
C CYS A 81 11.04 -2.67 18.84
N ASN A 82 12.13 -2.44 18.12
CA ASN A 82 13.00 -1.29 18.38
C ASN A 82 12.42 0.03 17.88
N PHE A 83 11.81 0.06 16.70
CA PHE A 83 11.23 1.27 16.11
C PHE A 83 10.00 1.76 16.85
N THR A 84 9.27 0.90 17.56
CA THR A 84 8.10 1.33 18.36
C THR A 84 8.44 2.43 19.37
N LYS A 85 9.70 2.55 19.79
CA LYS A 85 10.21 3.60 20.68
C LYS A 85 10.47 4.93 19.98
N TYR A 86 10.65 4.92 18.65
CA TYR A 86 11.14 6.05 17.88
C TYR A 86 10.13 6.58 16.85
N VAL A 87 9.19 5.76 16.38
CA VAL A 87 8.15 6.19 15.45
C VAL A 87 6.82 6.41 16.17
N ASP A 88 6.09 7.42 15.72
CA ASP A 88 4.74 7.69 16.21
C ASP A 88 3.72 6.69 15.67
N ILE A 89 3.80 6.38 14.38
CA ILE A 89 2.86 5.54 13.63
C ILE A 89 3.64 4.69 12.60
N PHE A 90 3.12 3.51 12.30
CA PHE A 90 3.51 2.67 11.17
C PHE A 90 2.40 2.67 10.12
N ASN A 91 2.74 3.10 8.90
CA ASN A 91 1.87 2.93 7.73
C ASN A 91 2.08 1.52 7.16
N VAL A 92 1.18 0.59 7.46
CA VAL A 92 1.28 -0.80 7.00
C VAL A 92 0.72 -0.90 5.58
N MET A 93 1.60 -1.20 4.61
CA MET A 93 1.26 -1.32 3.20
C MET A 93 0.50 -2.62 2.89
N CYS A 94 -0.75 -2.72 3.33
CA CYS A 94 -1.60 -3.91 3.17
C CYS A 94 -2.21 -4.04 1.76
N TYR A 95 -1.35 -4.00 0.73
CA TYR A 95 -1.72 -4.06 -0.68
C TYR A 95 -0.54 -4.59 -1.52
N ASN A 96 -0.76 -4.80 -2.82
CA ASN A 96 0.19 -5.46 -3.73
C ASN A 96 0.51 -6.91 -3.32
N TYR A 97 -0.45 -7.63 -2.74
CA TYR A 97 -0.24 -9.04 -2.41
C TYR A 97 -0.05 -9.90 -3.66
N TYR A 98 -0.85 -9.61 -4.69
CA TYR A 98 -0.76 -10.23 -6.01
C TYR A 98 -0.61 -9.18 -7.11
N GLY A 99 0.00 -9.59 -8.23
CA GLY A 99 0.23 -8.76 -9.40
C GLY A 99 0.85 -9.57 -10.53
N ALA A 100 1.24 -8.92 -11.64
CA ALA A 100 1.76 -9.60 -12.83
C ALA A 100 3.06 -10.41 -12.62
N TRP A 101 3.69 -10.31 -11.45
CA TRP A 101 4.80 -11.15 -11.01
C TRP A 101 4.36 -12.50 -10.41
N SER A 102 3.05 -12.70 -10.22
CA SER A 102 2.45 -13.94 -9.70
C SER A 102 2.21 -14.94 -10.83
N ALA A 103 2.05 -16.22 -10.51
CA ALA A 103 1.74 -17.24 -11.51
C ALA A 103 0.24 -17.30 -11.88
N TYR A 104 -0.60 -16.65 -11.09
CA TYR A 104 -2.05 -16.71 -11.18
C TYR A 104 -2.71 -15.43 -10.66
N THR A 105 -4.02 -15.28 -10.90
CA THR A 105 -4.83 -14.18 -10.39
C THR A 105 -4.92 -14.19 -8.88
N GLY A 106 -4.95 -12.99 -8.29
CA GLY A 106 -5.17 -12.82 -6.86
C GLY A 106 -5.50 -11.37 -6.54
N GLN A 107 -6.08 -11.14 -5.37
CA GLN A 107 -6.56 -9.81 -4.97
C GLN A 107 -5.39 -8.85 -4.68
N ASN A 108 -5.55 -7.58 -5.04
CA ASN A 108 -4.56 -6.56 -4.69
C ASN A 108 -4.42 -6.41 -3.15
N ALA A 109 -5.55 -6.43 -2.44
CA ALA A 109 -5.64 -6.28 -1.00
C ALA A 109 -6.82 -7.08 -0.44
N ALA A 110 -6.73 -8.41 -0.39
CA ALA A 110 -7.73 -9.24 0.28
C ALA A 110 -7.81 -8.88 1.78
N LEU A 111 -9.01 -8.78 2.36
CA LEU A 111 -9.14 -8.56 3.81
C LEU A 111 -8.75 -9.82 4.59
N PHE A 112 -9.26 -10.97 4.16
CA PHE A 112 -8.98 -12.28 4.76
C PHE A 112 -8.43 -13.25 3.72
N GLU A 113 -7.99 -14.40 4.21
CA GLU A 113 -7.60 -15.54 3.38
C GLU A 113 -8.78 -16.19 2.63
N ALA A 114 -8.45 -16.95 1.59
CA ALA A 114 -9.36 -17.85 0.88
C ALA A 114 -8.92 -19.32 1.02
N SER A 115 -9.88 -20.22 0.97
CA SER A 115 -9.68 -21.67 1.07
C SER A 115 -8.69 -22.22 0.04
N ILE A 116 -8.66 -21.66 -1.17
CA ILE A 116 -7.77 -22.04 -2.29
C ILE A 116 -6.30 -21.68 -2.06
N GLU A 117 -6.02 -20.74 -1.16
CA GLU A 117 -4.67 -20.25 -0.91
C GLU A 117 -3.81 -21.32 -0.19
N SER A 118 -2.52 -21.33 -0.50
CA SER A 118 -1.53 -22.13 0.23
C SER A 118 -1.40 -21.64 1.67
N SER A 119 -0.86 -22.49 2.54
CA SER A 119 -0.62 -22.11 3.95
C SER A 119 0.25 -20.86 4.08
N TYR A 120 1.21 -20.64 3.17
CA TYR A 120 2.02 -19.42 3.19
C TYR A 120 1.17 -18.18 2.90
N GLU A 121 0.35 -18.22 1.84
CA GLU A 121 -0.46 -17.09 1.41
C GLU A 121 -1.50 -16.71 2.46
N LYS A 122 -2.16 -17.71 3.04
CA LYS A 122 -3.11 -17.56 4.17
C LYS A 122 -2.56 -16.72 5.33
N HIS A 123 -1.28 -16.93 5.66
CA HIS A 123 -0.64 -16.26 6.79
C HIS A 123 0.13 -14.98 6.42
N ASN A 124 0.19 -14.59 5.14
CA ASN A 124 1.06 -13.48 4.72
C ASN A 124 0.44 -12.54 3.67
N LEU A 125 -0.47 -13.00 2.82
CA LEU A 125 -0.95 -12.28 1.63
C LEU A 125 -2.37 -11.73 1.77
N ASN A 126 -2.72 -11.28 2.97
CA ASN A 126 -3.97 -10.57 3.24
C ASN A 126 -3.79 -9.53 4.36
N VAL A 127 -4.73 -8.58 4.44
CA VAL A 127 -4.70 -7.46 5.39
C VAL A 127 -4.70 -7.96 6.83
N ALA A 128 -5.59 -8.88 7.19
CA ALA A 128 -5.73 -9.36 8.56
C ALA A 128 -4.45 -10.05 9.07
N ALA A 129 -3.88 -10.96 8.27
CA ALA A 129 -2.65 -11.65 8.60
C ALA A 129 -1.46 -10.67 8.66
N SER A 130 -1.38 -9.71 7.74
CA SER A 130 -0.32 -8.69 7.76
C SER A 130 -0.34 -7.88 9.06
N VAL A 131 -1.51 -7.39 9.47
CA VAL A 131 -1.66 -6.64 10.73
C VAL A 131 -1.32 -7.53 11.93
N GLN A 132 -1.78 -8.78 11.94
CA GLN A 132 -1.46 -9.72 13.02
C GLN A 132 0.05 -9.99 13.12
N ASN A 133 0.75 -10.15 11.98
CA ASN A 133 2.20 -10.33 11.95
C ASN A 133 2.96 -9.12 12.53
N TRP A 134 2.47 -7.89 12.31
CA TRP A 134 3.04 -6.69 12.95
C TRP A 134 2.84 -6.68 14.47
N ILE A 135 1.66 -7.09 14.93
CA ILE A 135 1.33 -7.20 16.36
C ILE A 135 2.20 -8.26 17.02
N ASP A 136 2.32 -9.44 16.41
CA ASP A 136 3.12 -10.55 16.92
C ASP A 136 4.62 -10.21 16.94
N ALA A 137 5.07 -9.34 16.03
CA ALA A 137 6.42 -8.77 16.04
C ALA A 137 6.61 -7.64 17.07
N GLY A 138 5.58 -7.28 17.84
CA GLY A 138 5.63 -6.36 18.97
C GLY A 138 5.19 -4.92 18.68
N ALA A 139 4.54 -4.65 17.55
CA ALA A 139 3.97 -3.33 17.29
C ALA A 139 2.71 -3.07 18.14
N PRO A 140 2.62 -1.95 18.86
CA PRO A 140 1.39 -1.54 19.53
C PRO A 140 0.29 -1.30 18.48
N LYS A 141 -0.90 -1.87 18.70
CA LYS A 141 -2.04 -1.80 17.78
C LYS A 141 -2.41 -0.35 17.45
N GLU A 142 -2.37 0.52 18.45
CA GLU A 142 -2.68 1.95 18.34
C GLU A 142 -1.70 2.74 17.47
N LYS A 143 -0.54 2.17 17.13
CA LYS A 143 0.43 2.77 16.20
C LYS A 143 0.29 2.25 14.78
N LEU A 144 -0.56 1.25 14.51
CA LEU A 144 -0.72 0.68 13.18
C LEU A 144 -1.81 1.42 12.38
N VAL A 145 -1.44 1.96 11.22
CA VAL A 145 -2.37 2.53 10.25
C VAL A 145 -2.40 1.62 9.02
N ILE A 146 -3.58 1.09 8.71
CA ILE A 146 -3.77 0.13 7.61
C ILE A 146 -3.88 0.89 6.29
N GLY A 147 -3.04 0.52 5.32
CA GLY A 147 -3.10 1.03 3.96
C GLY A 147 -4.31 0.51 3.19
N ILE A 148 -5.04 1.41 2.51
CA ILE A 148 -6.17 1.08 1.65
C ILE A 148 -5.85 1.52 0.21
N PRO A 149 -5.78 0.60 -0.76
CA PRO A 149 -5.42 0.96 -2.13
C PRO A 149 -6.61 1.51 -2.91
N PHE A 150 -6.52 2.76 -3.39
CA PHE A 150 -7.46 3.30 -4.39
C PHE A 150 -7.03 2.96 -5.82
N TYR A 151 -6.62 1.71 -6.04
CA TYR A 151 -6.23 1.15 -7.32
C TYR A 151 -6.39 -0.38 -7.29
N GLY A 152 -6.42 -0.99 -8.47
CA GLY A 152 -6.45 -2.45 -8.63
C GLY A 152 -5.19 -3.02 -9.25
N ARG A 153 -5.11 -4.34 -9.35
CA ARG A 153 -4.08 -5.08 -10.08
C ARG A 153 -4.75 -5.95 -11.14
N SER A 154 -4.30 -5.82 -12.38
CA SER A 154 -4.90 -6.54 -13.50
C SER A 154 -3.97 -7.60 -14.09
N PHE A 155 -4.59 -8.58 -14.72
CA PHE A 155 -3.96 -9.79 -15.24
C PHE A 155 -4.58 -10.15 -16.59
N THR A 156 -3.79 -10.79 -17.44
CA THR A 156 -4.28 -11.51 -18.61
C THR A 156 -4.29 -13.00 -18.27
N LEU A 157 -5.48 -13.60 -18.27
CA LEU A 157 -5.73 -15.02 -18.04
C LEU A 157 -5.09 -15.87 -19.15
N LEU A 158 -4.67 -17.08 -18.81
CA LEU A 158 -4.22 -18.06 -19.80
C LEU A 158 -5.41 -18.70 -20.52
N ASP A 159 -6.53 -18.85 -19.82
CA ASP A 159 -7.81 -19.35 -20.31
C ASP A 159 -8.92 -18.39 -19.87
N ALA A 160 -9.68 -17.85 -20.82
CA ALA A 160 -10.76 -16.91 -20.52
C ALA A 160 -11.95 -17.55 -19.78
N ASP A 161 -12.10 -18.88 -19.88
CA ASP A 161 -13.14 -19.62 -19.16
C ASP A 161 -12.73 -19.91 -17.69
N ASP A 162 -11.44 -19.80 -17.35
CA ASP A 162 -10.95 -19.82 -15.97
C ASP A 162 -10.68 -18.39 -15.47
N HIS A 163 -11.72 -17.80 -14.88
CA HIS A 163 -11.72 -16.40 -14.42
C HIS A 163 -11.91 -16.30 -12.89
N GLY A 164 -11.56 -17.36 -12.16
CA GLY A 164 -11.62 -17.42 -10.70
C GLY A 164 -10.43 -16.74 -10.02
N LEU A 165 -10.38 -16.85 -8.69
CA LEU A 165 -9.14 -16.67 -7.94
C LEU A 165 -8.18 -17.82 -8.27
N HIS A 166 -6.88 -17.54 -8.30
CA HIS A 166 -5.82 -18.49 -8.67
C HIS A 166 -5.93 -19.04 -10.11
N ALA A 167 -6.67 -18.38 -10.99
CA ALA A 167 -6.67 -18.68 -12.41
C ALA A 167 -5.27 -18.41 -13.00
N PRO A 168 -4.67 -19.33 -13.78
CA PRO A 168 -3.35 -19.13 -14.39
C PRO A 168 -3.31 -17.90 -15.29
N ILE A 169 -2.19 -17.17 -15.28
CA ILE A 169 -2.02 -15.95 -16.07
C ILE A 169 -0.93 -16.10 -17.13
N SER A 170 -1.06 -15.36 -18.22
CA SER A 170 0.00 -15.16 -19.22
C SER A 170 0.79 -13.86 -18.99
N GLY A 171 0.31 -12.96 -18.13
CA GLY A 171 1.01 -11.74 -17.73
C GLY A 171 0.09 -10.66 -17.16
N ALA A 172 0.56 -9.41 -17.25
CA ALA A 172 -0.22 -8.26 -16.82
C ALA A 172 -1.46 -8.05 -17.70
N GLY A 173 -2.52 -7.48 -17.12
CA GLY A 173 -3.67 -7.01 -17.88
C GLY A 173 -3.36 -5.73 -18.65
N ILE A 174 -4.30 -5.32 -19.52
CA ILE A 174 -4.18 -4.14 -20.42
C ILE A 174 -3.68 -2.89 -19.69
N ARG A 175 -4.23 -2.62 -18.50
CA ARG A 175 -3.76 -1.56 -17.61
C ARG A 175 -3.33 -2.18 -16.30
N VAL A 176 -2.03 -2.22 -16.03
CA VAL A 176 -1.45 -2.97 -14.89
C VAL A 176 -2.01 -2.53 -13.53
N THR A 177 -2.14 -1.21 -13.31
CA THR A 177 -2.61 -0.62 -12.05
C THR A 177 -3.67 0.47 -12.29
N PRO A 178 -4.92 0.11 -12.65
CA PRO A 178 -5.99 1.08 -12.83
C PRO A 178 -6.29 1.78 -11.50
N THR A 179 -6.35 3.12 -11.49
CA THR A 179 -6.86 3.87 -10.32
C THR A 179 -8.34 3.57 -10.12
N TYR A 180 -8.86 3.72 -8.91
CA TYR A 180 -10.28 3.48 -8.64
C TYR A 180 -11.21 4.29 -9.55
N SER A 181 -10.83 5.54 -9.87
CA SER A 181 -11.56 6.37 -10.85
C SER A 181 -11.59 5.77 -12.26
N GLN A 182 -10.47 5.20 -12.73
CA GLN A 182 -10.41 4.47 -14.01
C GLN A 182 -11.24 3.19 -13.95
N ILE A 183 -11.23 2.46 -12.82
CA ILE A 183 -12.06 1.26 -12.64
C ILE A 183 -13.54 1.61 -12.78
N CYS A 184 -13.99 2.70 -12.16
CA CYS A 184 -15.38 3.15 -12.23
C CYS A 184 -15.79 3.58 -13.64
N ALA A 185 -14.89 4.25 -14.37
CA ALA A 185 -15.19 4.78 -15.70
C ALA A 185 -15.08 3.73 -16.82
N ASP A 186 -14.02 2.92 -16.81
CA ASP A 186 -13.60 2.13 -17.96
C ASP A 186 -14.01 0.64 -17.87
N TYR A 187 -14.41 0.14 -16.68
CA TYR A 187 -14.67 -1.29 -16.41
C TYR A 187 -16.11 -1.54 -15.96
N ASN A 188 -17.04 -0.64 -16.31
CA ASN A 188 -18.45 -0.73 -15.92
C ASN A 188 -19.21 -1.86 -16.64
N ASN A 189 -18.74 -2.28 -17.82
CA ASN A 189 -19.30 -3.35 -18.64
C ASN A 189 -18.71 -4.73 -18.32
N TRP A 190 -17.73 -4.81 -17.43
CA TRP A 190 -17.13 -6.08 -17.01
C TRP A 190 -18.00 -6.77 -15.96
N THR A 191 -17.99 -8.10 -15.98
CA THR A 191 -18.64 -8.89 -14.94
C THR A 191 -17.93 -8.62 -13.62
N THR A 192 -18.71 -8.30 -12.59
CA THR A 192 -18.19 -8.05 -11.24
C THR A 192 -18.56 -9.22 -10.35
N VAL A 193 -17.56 -9.76 -9.66
CA VAL A 193 -17.74 -10.87 -8.71
C VAL A 193 -17.33 -10.39 -7.33
N TRP A 194 -18.12 -10.77 -6.34
CA TRP A 194 -17.79 -10.54 -4.94
C TRP A 194 -17.23 -11.84 -4.36
N ASP A 195 -15.97 -11.81 -3.92
CA ASP A 195 -15.40 -12.92 -3.19
C ASP A 195 -15.81 -12.86 -1.71
N ASN A 196 -16.51 -13.91 -1.25
CA ASN A 196 -17.05 -13.96 0.11
C ASN A 196 -16.02 -14.37 1.16
N GLU A 197 -14.92 -15.03 0.81
CA GLU A 197 -13.89 -15.43 1.76
C GLU A 197 -12.97 -14.23 2.06
N GLN A 198 -12.39 -13.65 1.01
CA GLN A 198 -11.46 -12.52 1.04
C GLN A 198 -12.12 -11.17 1.29
N LYS A 199 -13.45 -11.08 1.17
CA LYS A 199 -14.25 -9.83 1.29
C LYS A 199 -13.77 -8.72 0.35
N SER A 200 -13.44 -9.10 -0.88
CA SER A 200 -12.97 -8.18 -1.91
C SER A 200 -13.68 -8.46 -3.24
N PRO A 201 -13.97 -7.43 -4.05
CA PRO A 201 -14.48 -7.61 -5.39
C PRO A 201 -13.35 -7.91 -6.39
N TYR A 202 -13.70 -8.55 -7.50
CA TYR A 202 -12.90 -8.52 -8.70
C TYR A 202 -13.79 -8.37 -9.93
N LYS A 203 -13.19 -7.99 -11.05
CA LYS A 203 -13.85 -7.84 -12.35
C LYS A 203 -13.17 -8.70 -13.39
N TYR A 204 -13.91 -9.18 -14.37
CA TYR A 204 -13.34 -9.85 -15.53
C TYR A 204 -14.13 -9.60 -16.82
N SER A 205 -13.45 -9.72 -17.96
CA SER A 205 -14.04 -9.65 -19.30
C SER A 205 -13.11 -10.31 -20.32
N GLY A 206 -13.57 -11.35 -21.01
CA GLY A 206 -12.70 -12.14 -21.87
C GLY A 206 -11.54 -12.72 -21.07
N ASP A 207 -10.32 -12.56 -21.56
CA ASP A 207 -9.09 -13.00 -20.88
C ASP A 207 -8.56 -11.98 -19.87
N GLN A 208 -9.31 -10.93 -19.52
CA GLN A 208 -8.83 -9.92 -18.58
C GLN A 208 -9.46 -10.08 -17.20
N TRP A 209 -8.63 -9.91 -16.16
CA TRP A 209 -9.04 -10.00 -14.76
C TRP A 209 -8.48 -8.82 -13.95
N LEU A 210 -9.24 -8.32 -12.98
CA LEU A 210 -8.91 -7.15 -12.17
C LEU A 210 -9.36 -7.32 -10.72
N GLY A 211 -8.41 -7.41 -9.79
CA GLY A 211 -8.66 -7.39 -8.35
C GLY A 211 -8.54 -5.97 -7.82
N TYR A 212 -9.51 -5.50 -7.05
CA TYR A 212 -9.59 -4.10 -6.61
C TYR A 212 -10.38 -3.95 -5.32
N ASP A 213 -10.47 -2.72 -4.81
CA ASP A 213 -11.32 -2.35 -3.70
C ASP A 213 -12.47 -1.45 -4.16
N ASP A 214 -13.66 -1.66 -3.61
CA ASP A 214 -14.82 -0.81 -3.78
C ASP A 214 -15.34 -0.27 -2.43
N GLU A 215 -16.42 0.50 -2.45
CA GLU A 215 -17.03 1.04 -1.23
C GLU A 215 -17.39 -0.05 -0.20
N ARG A 216 -17.77 -1.24 -0.67
CA ARG A 216 -18.16 -2.36 0.20
C ARG A 216 -16.94 -2.98 0.87
N SER A 217 -15.89 -3.31 0.12
CA SER A 217 -14.67 -3.89 0.69
C SER A 217 -13.96 -2.90 1.62
N VAL A 218 -13.88 -1.62 1.25
CA VAL A 218 -13.32 -0.56 2.10
C VAL A 218 -14.11 -0.43 3.39
N ARG A 219 -15.45 -0.43 3.33
CA ARG A 219 -16.30 -0.38 4.54
C ARG A 219 -16.00 -1.55 5.48
N LEU A 220 -15.83 -2.76 4.96
CA LEU A 220 -15.49 -3.92 5.78
C LEU A 220 -14.11 -3.73 6.43
N LYS A 221 -13.09 -3.33 5.66
CA LYS A 221 -11.73 -3.11 6.16
C LYS A 221 -11.64 -2.08 7.30
N VAL A 222 -12.47 -1.04 7.28
CA VAL A 222 -12.47 0.01 8.32
C VAL A 222 -13.43 -0.25 9.49
N THR A 223 -14.16 -1.37 9.47
CA THR A 223 -15.14 -1.72 10.53
C THR A 223 -14.88 -3.05 11.22
N VAL A 224 -13.93 -3.85 10.71
CA VAL A 224 -13.49 -5.07 11.38
C VAL A 224 -12.68 -4.68 12.61
N ASN A 225 -13.21 -5.02 13.80
CA ASN A 225 -12.55 -4.91 15.10
C ASN A 225 -11.85 -6.22 15.47
#